data_AF-A0A0J9XTY9-F1
#
_entry.id   AF-A0A0J9XTY9-F1
#
_cell.length_a   1.000
_cell.length_b   1.000
_cell.length_c   1.000
_cell.angle_alpha   90.00
_cell.angle_beta   90.00
_cell.angle_gamma   90.00
#
_symmetry.space_group_name_H-M   'P 1'
#
loop_
_entity.id
_entity.type
_entity.pdbx_description
1 polymer ?
#
loop_
_entity_poly.entity_id
_entity_poly.type
_entity_poly.pdbx_seq_one_letter_code
_entity_poly.pdbx_strand_id
1 'polypeptide(L)'
;MLLWFTLKMWPSWTVVFVIYVLVDAVGTECSMDSLPKFDGEYIHYLLSWDCKLVVTRNWNGNSLQEFAVVSDKLNICKSDGTWKLIHYVQIHPGIQPLPFLVFFIYFHKENGTNTNIWRVVKINITEIIYKKRLHRTILDSIFTEYSTLYTDYPLKTCTYHTVSSIYCFWQKGIKQWAQLYNVSRSNAVPEYRAAGEAFYLEGHPNFGEIVGSLPGPIPRMLMFDYKVRGWFYEVPIVTNYTAPGRRVQEMRRIEKIQGKLGQVAAMSIQSFIVSDCYGSMCKYWYNSLGQIAKATTTCIFTSSSDAVSGVFEMFRNFLMPIRPELEGCPSLQVIKTFASKPRQEEIVAKQWMEHCMVVIYAFTIAFVLTIKILMEVCILTVSSSNASQHFTSVYFSD
;
A
#
# COMPACT_ATOMS: atom_id res chain seq x y z
N MET A 1 42.03 33.63 33.55
CA MET A 1 41.63 32.44 34.33
C MET A 1 40.66 31.64 33.47
N LEU A 2 41.19 30.94 32.46
CA LEU A 2 40.38 30.33 31.42
C LEU A 2 39.64 29.11 31.98
N LEU A 3 38.31 29.15 31.88
CA LEU A 3 37.39 28.10 32.29
C LEU A 3 37.72 26.79 31.56
N TRP A 4 38.37 25.89 32.30
CA TRP A 4 38.58 24.49 31.93
C TRP A 4 37.41 23.67 32.49
N PHE A 5 36.19 23.92 32.03
CA PHE A 5 35.08 23.00 32.27
C PHE A 5 35.09 21.92 31.20
N THR A 6 35.94 20.92 31.49
CA THR A 6 35.79 19.50 31.17
C THR A 6 34.58 19.17 30.29
N LEU A 7 34.88 18.77 29.05
CA LEU A 7 34.03 17.88 28.25
C LEU A 7 33.72 16.63 29.08
N LYS A 8 32.65 16.69 29.89
CA LYS A 8 32.06 15.53 30.53
C LYS A 8 31.56 14.64 29.41
N MET A 9 32.20 13.47 29.28
CA MET A 9 31.83 12.33 28.47
C MET A 9 30.30 12.22 28.35
N TRP A 10 29.73 12.61 27.21
CA TRP A 10 28.34 12.32 26.91
C TRP A 10 28.24 10.82 26.59
N PRO A 11 27.53 10.03 27.40
CA PRO A 11 27.52 8.59 27.26
C PRO A 11 26.84 8.22 25.94
N SER A 12 27.31 7.16 25.28
CA SER A 12 26.92 6.65 23.96
C SER A 12 25.42 6.55 23.67
N TRP A 13 24.58 6.65 24.70
CA TRP A 13 23.15 6.71 24.61
C TRP A 13 22.65 7.93 23.82
N THR A 14 23.29 9.10 23.91
CA THR A 14 22.82 10.28 23.16
C THR A 14 22.96 10.10 21.65
N VAL A 15 23.98 9.39 21.18
CA VAL A 15 24.17 9.13 19.73
C VAL A 15 23.14 8.13 19.22
N VAL A 16 22.84 7.08 19.98
CA VAL A 16 21.77 6.13 19.63
C VAL A 16 20.41 6.82 19.69
N PHE A 17 20.17 7.70 20.67
CA PHE A 17 18.92 8.45 20.76
C PHE A 17 18.78 9.46 19.62
N VAL A 18 19.84 10.15 19.22
CA VAL A 18 19.81 11.09 18.09
C VAL A 18 19.62 10.34 16.78
N ILE A 19 20.21 9.15 16.59
CA ILE A 19 19.96 8.35 15.38
C ILE A 19 18.54 7.77 15.39
N TYR A 20 18.04 7.27 16.52
CA TYR A 20 16.67 6.74 16.59
C TYR A 20 15.63 7.85 16.45
N VAL A 21 15.86 9.02 17.05
CA VAL A 21 15.01 10.21 16.87
C VAL A 21 15.15 10.77 15.47
N LEU A 22 16.30 10.75 14.80
CA LEU A 22 16.39 11.20 13.40
C LEU A 22 15.78 10.19 12.43
N VAL A 23 15.84 8.88 12.70
CA VAL A 23 15.18 7.87 11.86
C VAL A 23 13.66 7.88 12.06
N ASP A 24 13.15 8.18 13.26
CA ASP A 24 11.71 8.35 13.49
C ASP A 24 11.18 9.77 13.19
N ALA A 25 12.02 10.81 13.27
CA ALA A 25 11.63 12.22 13.05
C ALA A 25 11.92 12.75 11.65
N VAL A 26 12.59 11.99 10.77
CA VAL A 26 12.25 12.06 9.35
C VAL A 26 10.91 11.35 9.20
N GLY A 27 9.88 11.93 9.82
CA GLY A 27 8.49 11.64 9.51
C GLY A 27 8.34 12.02 8.06
N THR A 28 8.57 11.05 7.18
CA THR A 28 8.49 11.23 5.74
C THR A 28 7.15 11.86 5.48
N GLU A 29 7.16 13.13 5.04
CA GLU A 29 5.99 13.70 4.40
C GLU A 29 5.51 12.69 3.37
N CYS A 30 4.21 12.40 3.39
CA CYS A 30 3.65 11.35 2.55
C CYS A 30 4.06 11.60 1.10
N SER A 31 4.75 10.66 0.48
CA SER A 31 5.25 10.84 -0.89
C SER A 31 5.34 9.50 -1.60
N MET A 32 4.87 9.47 -2.85
CA MET A 32 5.02 8.31 -3.71
C MET A 32 6.49 8.00 -4.05
N ASP A 33 7.41 8.96 -3.93
CA ASP A 33 8.85 8.73 -4.12
C ASP A 33 9.44 7.77 -3.07
N SER A 34 8.73 7.57 -1.97
CA SER A 34 9.11 6.65 -0.89
C SER A 34 8.63 5.21 -1.13
N LEU A 35 7.94 4.95 -2.25
CA LEU A 35 7.52 3.60 -2.62
C LEU A 35 8.73 2.70 -2.94
N PRO A 36 8.63 1.39 -2.71
CA PRO A 36 9.69 0.44 -3.06
C PRO A 36 10.07 0.55 -4.54
N LYS A 37 11.37 0.60 -4.84
CA LYS A 37 11.83 0.60 -6.23
C LYS A 37 11.59 -0.78 -6.86
N PHE A 38 11.07 -0.79 -8.08
CA PHE A 38 10.92 -1.99 -8.91
C PHE A 38 11.11 -1.62 -10.39
N ASP A 39 11.24 -2.61 -11.27
CA ASP A 39 11.41 -2.38 -12.72
C ASP A 39 10.08 -2.04 -13.42
N GLY A 40 9.60 -0.84 -13.17
CA GLY A 40 8.34 -0.33 -13.70
C GLY A 40 7.97 1.04 -13.17
N GLU A 41 6.67 1.36 -13.24
CA GLU A 41 6.11 2.61 -12.73
C GLU A 41 4.89 2.34 -11.86
N TYR A 42 4.73 3.14 -10.79
CA TYR A 42 3.48 3.16 -10.03
C TYR A 42 2.45 4.00 -10.76
N ILE A 43 1.24 3.46 -10.90
CA ILE A 43 0.10 4.17 -11.47
C ILE A 43 -0.87 4.47 -10.34
N HIS A 44 -1.21 5.74 -10.17
CA HIS A 44 -2.19 6.19 -9.20
C HIS A 44 -3.59 6.20 -9.82
N TYR A 45 -4.58 5.76 -9.05
CA TYR A 45 -5.98 5.97 -9.37
C TYR A 45 -6.74 6.62 -8.21
N LEU A 46 -7.72 7.42 -8.57
CA LEU A 46 -8.70 7.99 -7.67
C LEU A 46 -10.08 7.86 -8.30
N LEU A 47 -11.03 7.34 -7.55
CA LEU A 47 -12.44 7.44 -7.88
C LEU A 47 -13.06 8.53 -7.00
N SER A 48 -13.45 9.61 -7.65
CA SER A 48 -14.23 10.67 -6.99
C SER A 48 -15.66 10.20 -6.73
N TRP A 49 -16.31 10.93 -5.85
CA TRP A 49 -17.65 10.63 -5.39
C TRP A 49 -18.75 10.86 -6.44
N ASP A 50 -18.45 11.61 -7.50
CA ASP A 50 -19.25 11.71 -8.72
C ASP A 50 -18.94 10.61 -9.76
N CYS A 51 -18.40 9.47 -9.30
CA CYS A 51 -18.05 8.32 -10.12
C CYS A 51 -17.01 8.62 -11.23
N LYS A 52 -16.20 9.68 -11.10
CA LYS A 52 -15.12 9.94 -12.05
C LYS A 52 -13.84 9.26 -11.58
N LEU A 53 -13.37 8.32 -12.39
CA LEU A 53 -12.07 7.71 -12.22
C LEU A 53 -11.02 8.58 -12.91
N VAL A 54 -10.04 8.98 -12.11
CA VAL A 54 -8.79 9.55 -12.57
C VAL A 54 -7.72 8.48 -12.46
N VAL A 55 -7.02 8.21 -13.55
CA VAL A 55 -5.84 7.35 -13.58
C VAL A 55 -4.68 8.17 -14.11
N THR A 56 -3.57 8.22 -13.38
CA THR A 56 -2.41 9.03 -13.74
C THR A 56 -1.10 8.29 -13.47
N ARG A 57 -0.14 8.51 -14.37
CA ARG A 57 1.26 8.06 -14.24
C ARG A 57 2.18 9.18 -13.76
N ASN A 58 1.70 10.42 -13.76
CA ASN A 58 2.50 11.60 -13.44
C ASN A 58 1.97 12.25 -12.16
N TRP A 59 1.95 11.47 -11.07
CA TRP A 59 1.58 11.96 -9.75
C TRP A 59 2.83 12.14 -8.90
N ASN A 60 3.26 13.39 -8.78
CA ASN A 60 4.37 13.77 -7.90
C ASN A 60 3.87 14.52 -6.66
N GLY A 61 2.55 14.57 -6.46
CA GLY A 61 1.92 15.25 -5.33
C GLY A 61 1.93 14.41 -4.05
N ASN A 62 1.77 15.07 -2.91
CA ASN A 62 1.59 14.45 -1.60
C ASN A 62 0.13 14.56 -1.09
N SER A 63 -0.77 15.13 -1.89
CA SER A 63 -2.13 15.47 -1.49
C SER A 63 -3.13 15.26 -2.63
N LEU A 64 -4.22 14.53 -2.37
CA LEU A 64 -5.29 14.27 -3.35
C LEU A 64 -6.11 15.53 -3.72
N GLN A 65 -5.83 16.70 -3.13
CA GLN A 65 -6.56 17.94 -3.38
C GLN A 65 -6.59 18.35 -4.86
N GLU A 66 -5.53 18.08 -5.63
CA GLU A 66 -5.48 18.43 -7.06
C GLU A 66 -6.41 17.60 -7.97
N PHE A 67 -7.07 16.57 -7.42
CA PHE A 67 -8.09 15.82 -8.13
C PHE A 67 -9.51 16.26 -7.81
N ALA A 68 -9.71 17.32 -7.02
CA ALA A 68 -11.04 17.85 -6.68
C ALA A 68 -11.98 16.79 -6.07
N VAL A 69 -11.50 16.06 -5.06
CA VAL A 69 -12.24 15.01 -4.32
C VAL A 69 -13.58 15.50 -3.73
N VAL A 70 -13.79 16.82 -3.67
CA VAL A 70 -14.97 17.49 -3.09
C VAL A 70 -16.22 17.41 -3.98
N SER A 71 -16.20 16.65 -5.09
CA SER A 71 -17.38 16.46 -5.94
C SER A 71 -18.59 15.97 -5.14
N ASP A 72 -19.77 16.47 -5.45
CA ASP A 72 -21.02 15.96 -4.88
C ASP A 72 -21.11 14.44 -5.11
N LYS A 73 -21.35 13.68 -4.04
CA LYS A 73 -21.60 12.24 -4.16
C LYS A 73 -22.76 12.06 -5.14
N LEU A 74 -22.54 11.51 -6.33
CA LEU A 74 -23.65 11.16 -7.23
C LEU A 74 -24.46 10.05 -6.58
N ASN A 75 -25.79 10.05 -6.69
CA ASN A 75 -26.64 9.03 -6.04
C ASN A 75 -26.23 7.57 -6.30
N ILE A 76 -25.53 7.29 -7.41
CA ILE A 76 -25.06 5.94 -7.76
C ILE A 76 -23.78 5.56 -6.98
N CYS A 77 -22.89 6.53 -6.73
CA CYS A 77 -21.71 6.35 -5.87
C CYS A 77 -21.95 6.81 -4.42
N LYS A 78 -23.07 7.48 -4.16
CA LYS A 78 -23.77 7.41 -2.87
C LYS A 78 -24.20 5.96 -2.79
N SER A 79 -23.40 5.16 -2.11
CA SER A 79 -24.10 4.35 -1.14
C SER A 79 -25.06 5.27 -0.38
N ASP A 80 -26.24 4.78 -0.08
CA ASP A 80 -27.19 5.27 0.90
C ASP A 80 -26.59 5.64 2.30
N GLY A 81 -25.31 5.97 2.39
CA GLY A 81 -24.50 6.17 3.57
C GLY A 81 -23.99 4.85 4.15
N THR A 82 -24.63 3.73 3.83
CA THR A 82 -24.43 2.48 4.58
C THR A 82 -23.37 1.56 3.96
N TRP A 83 -23.26 1.55 2.63
CA TRP A 83 -22.31 0.68 1.92
C TRP A 83 -21.01 1.38 1.56
N LYS A 84 -19.85 0.81 1.86
CA LYS A 84 -18.59 1.32 1.29
C LYS A 84 -18.37 0.67 -0.07
N LEU A 85 -17.84 1.44 -1.01
CA LEU A 85 -17.38 0.87 -2.27
C LEU A 85 -16.28 -0.17 -2.00
N ILE A 86 -16.43 -1.36 -2.56
CA ILE A 86 -15.39 -2.40 -2.47
C ILE A 86 -14.53 -2.27 -3.72
N HIS A 87 -13.21 -2.28 -3.56
CA HIS A 87 -12.33 -2.14 -4.70
C HIS A 87 -10.97 -2.76 -4.47
N TYR A 88 -10.35 -3.18 -5.56
CA TYR A 88 -9.01 -3.77 -5.59
C TYR A 88 -8.47 -3.81 -7.01
N VAL A 89 -7.16 -4.01 -7.12
CA VAL A 89 -6.45 -4.24 -8.37
C VAL A 89 -6.10 -5.72 -8.48
N GLN A 90 -6.29 -6.27 -9.67
CA GLN A 90 -6.09 -7.67 -9.97
C GLN A 90 -5.31 -7.82 -11.27
N ILE A 91 -4.24 -8.62 -11.26
CA ILE A 91 -3.68 -9.18 -12.50
C ILE A 91 -4.53 -10.39 -12.85
N HIS A 92 -5.01 -10.48 -14.09
CA HIS A 92 -5.87 -11.57 -14.50
C HIS A 92 -5.20 -12.92 -14.20
N PRO A 93 -5.84 -13.83 -13.46
CA PRO A 93 -5.23 -15.12 -13.11
C PRO A 93 -5.07 -16.07 -14.32
N GLY A 94 -5.13 -15.54 -15.55
CA GLY A 94 -5.03 -16.28 -16.80
C GLY A 94 -4.04 -15.63 -17.77
N ILE A 95 -4.44 -15.54 -19.05
CA ILE A 95 -3.54 -15.21 -20.16
C ILE A 95 -3.12 -13.73 -20.18
N GLN A 96 -3.96 -12.82 -19.68
CA GLN A 96 -3.65 -11.39 -19.69
C GLN A 96 -2.68 -11.05 -18.55
N PRO A 97 -1.43 -10.65 -18.85
CA PRO A 97 -0.45 -10.32 -17.81
C PRO A 97 -0.69 -8.94 -17.20
N LEU A 98 -1.78 -8.28 -17.58
CA LEU A 98 -2.02 -6.86 -17.34
C LEU A 98 -3.05 -6.66 -16.22
N PRO A 99 -2.82 -5.71 -15.30
CA PRO A 99 -3.74 -5.46 -14.22
C PRO A 99 -5.02 -4.78 -14.71
N PHE A 100 -6.13 -5.16 -14.11
CA PHE A 100 -7.40 -4.44 -14.20
C PHE A 100 -7.84 -3.96 -12.83
N LEU A 101 -8.56 -2.84 -12.84
CA LEU A 101 -9.12 -2.24 -11.63
C LEU A 101 -10.57 -2.68 -11.49
N VAL A 102 -10.94 -3.13 -10.30
CA VAL A 102 -12.27 -3.65 -10.00
C VAL A 102 -12.94 -2.78 -8.95
N PHE A 103 -14.17 -2.38 -9.23
CA PHE A 103 -15.05 -1.72 -8.27
C PHE A 103 -16.36 -2.50 -8.14
N PHE A 104 -16.81 -2.73 -6.92
CA PHE A 104 -18.16 -3.20 -6.63
C PHE A 104 -18.95 -2.05 -6.03
N ILE A 105 -19.96 -1.59 -6.77
CA ILE A 105 -20.83 -0.49 -6.39
C ILE A 105 -22.18 -1.07 -6.01
N TYR A 106 -22.59 -0.86 -4.76
CA TYR A 106 -23.95 -1.18 -4.35
C TYR A 106 -24.91 -0.26 -5.10
N PHE A 107 -25.94 -0.83 -5.72
CA PHE A 107 -26.86 -0.08 -6.55
C PHE A 107 -28.20 0.13 -5.84
N HIS A 108 -28.94 -0.96 -5.61
CA HIS A 108 -30.20 -0.94 -4.85
C HIS A 108 -30.61 -2.38 -4.48
N LYS A 109 -31.69 -2.51 -3.72
CA LYS A 109 -32.39 -3.79 -3.56
C LYS A 109 -33.38 -4.02 -4.68
N GLU A 110 -33.38 -5.21 -5.26
CA GLU A 110 -34.35 -5.61 -6.27
C GLU A 110 -35.77 -5.56 -5.70
N ASN A 111 -36.65 -4.84 -6.38
CA ASN A 111 -38.00 -4.53 -5.89
C ASN A 111 -38.78 -5.81 -5.52
N GLY A 112 -39.38 -5.82 -4.33
CA GLY A 112 -40.17 -6.95 -3.83
C GLY A 112 -39.32 -8.12 -3.30
N THR A 113 -38.00 -7.98 -3.26
CA THR A 113 -37.10 -9.03 -2.76
C THR A 113 -36.14 -8.48 -1.70
N ASN A 114 -35.43 -9.38 -1.01
CA ASN A 114 -34.31 -9.01 -0.14
C ASN A 114 -32.96 -9.00 -0.89
N THR A 115 -32.98 -9.19 -2.21
CA THR A 115 -31.80 -9.30 -3.06
C THR A 115 -31.16 -7.92 -3.22
N ASN A 116 -29.91 -7.79 -2.81
CA ASN A 116 -29.06 -6.64 -3.10
C ASN A 116 -28.45 -6.80 -4.50
N ILE A 117 -28.49 -5.72 -5.27
CA ILE A 117 -27.88 -5.62 -6.59
C ILE A 117 -26.59 -4.81 -6.49
N TRP A 118 -25.48 -5.45 -6.86
CA TRP A 118 -24.17 -4.82 -6.97
C TRP A 118 -23.73 -4.76 -8.43
N ARG A 119 -23.16 -3.64 -8.85
CA ARG A 119 -22.46 -3.50 -10.14
C ARG A 119 -20.99 -3.85 -9.93
N VAL A 120 -20.51 -4.85 -10.67
CA VAL A 120 -19.09 -5.16 -10.79
C VAL A 120 -18.56 -4.44 -12.01
N VAL A 121 -17.70 -3.46 -11.78
CA VAL A 121 -17.10 -2.60 -12.80
C VAL A 121 -15.65 -3.03 -12.94
N LYS A 122 -15.30 -3.63 -14.08
CA LYS A 122 -13.94 -4.03 -14.39
C LYS A 122 -13.37 -3.13 -15.49
N ILE A 123 -12.27 -2.47 -15.19
CA ILE A 123 -11.66 -1.47 -16.07
C ILE A 123 -10.32 -2.01 -16.52
N ASN A 124 -10.19 -2.22 -17.84
CA ASN A 124 -8.91 -2.59 -18.41
C ASN A 124 -7.99 -1.36 -18.46
N ILE A 125 -6.97 -1.35 -17.62
CA ILE A 125 -6.08 -0.19 -17.46
C ILE A 125 -5.15 -0.05 -18.68
N THR A 126 -4.92 -1.11 -19.44
CA THR A 126 -4.01 -1.08 -20.60
C THR A 126 -4.49 -0.13 -21.68
N GLU A 127 -5.80 0.03 -21.81
CA GLU A 127 -6.43 0.98 -22.74
C GLU A 127 -6.32 2.44 -22.25
N ILE A 128 -5.84 2.63 -21.02
CA ILE A 128 -5.85 3.90 -20.29
C ILE A 128 -4.43 4.40 -20.01
N ILE A 129 -3.47 3.51 -19.73
CA ILE A 129 -2.10 3.83 -19.29
C ILE A 129 -1.29 4.69 -20.28
N TYR A 130 -1.67 4.75 -21.56
CA TYR A 130 -0.93 5.50 -22.56
C TYR A 130 -1.11 7.01 -22.42
N LYS A 131 -2.15 7.45 -21.70
CA LYS A 131 -2.41 8.87 -21.44
C LYS A 131 -1.76 9.27 -20.11
N LYS A 132 -1.01 10.38 -20.08
CA LYS A 132 -0.35 10.89 -18.86
C LYS A 132 -1.32 11.08 -17.69
N ARG A 133 -2.53 11.54 -17.99
CA ARG A 133 -3.66 11.70 -17.06
C ARG A 133 -4.95 11.40 -17.81
N LEU A 134 -5.75 10.49 -17.30
CA LEU A 134 -7.11 10.24 -17.77
C LEU A 134 -8.09 10.72 -16.70
N HIS A 135 -9.14 11.43 -17.11
CA HIS A 135 -10.26 11.81 -16.26
C HIS A 135 -11.56 11.38 -16.96
N ARG A 136 -12.27 10.37 -16.41
CA ARG A 136 -13.46 9.79 -17.04
C ARG A 136 -14.48 9.29 -16.02
N THR A 137 -15.76 9.25 -16.39
CA THR A 137 -16.80 8.58 -15.60
C THR A 137 -16.67 7.06 -15.76
N ILE A 138 -16.67 6.31 -14.65
CA ILE A 138 -16.52 4.84 -14.73
C ILE A 138 -17.71 4.13 -15.39
N LEU A 139 -18.86 4.80 -15.51
CA LEU A 139 -20.11 4.25 -16.03
C LEU A 139 -20.27 4.36 -17.56
N ASP A 140 -19.45 5.18 -18.23
CA ASP A 140 -19.65 5.52 -19.65
C ASP A 140 -18.45 5.18 -20.56
N SER A 141 -17.58 4.26 -20.15
CA SER A 141 -16.37 3.93 -20.94
C SER A 141 -16.56 2.66 -21.76
N ILE A 142 -16.21 2.75 -23.05
CA ILE A 142 -16.04 1.60 -23.98
C ILE A 142 -15.03 0.56 -23.49
N PHE A 143 -14.21 0.88 -22.48
CA PHE A 143 -13.20 0.00 -21.89
C PHE A 143 -13.61 -0.62 -20.56
N THR A 144 -14.85 -0.39 -20.14
CA THR A 144 -15.40 -0.93 -18.90
C THR A 144 -16.26 -2.14 -19.20
N GLU A 145 -15.91 -3.28 -18.61
CA GLU A 145 -16.78 -4.44 -18.53
C GLU A 145 -17.70 -4.29 -17.31
N TYR A 146 -19.01 -4.36 -17.53
CA TYR A 146 -19.99 -4.39 -16.45
C TYR A 146 -20.50 -5.80 -16.24
N SER A 147 -20.68 -6.15 -14.98
CA SER A 147 -21.48 -7.30 -14.58
C SER A 147 -22.37 -6.93 -13.41
N THR A 148 -23.43 -7.71 -13.22
CA THR A 148 -24.32 -7.56 -12.07
C THR A 148 -24.09 -8.72 -11.11
N LEU A 149 -23.89 -8.44 -9.83
CA LEU A 149 -23.89 -9.43 -8.76
C LEU A 149 -25.19 -9.31 -7.97
N TYR A 150 -25.86 -10.46 -7.80
CA TYR A 150 -27.08 -10.58 -7.03
C TYR A 150 -26.80 -11.33 -5.73
N THR A 151 -27.20 -10.77 -4.59
CA THR A 151 -26.94 -11.38 -3.29
C THR A 151 -27.93 -10.93 -2.23
N ASP A 152 -28.40 -11.85 -1.40
CA ASP A 152 -29.22 -11.50 -0.22
C ASP A 152 -28.38 -10.99 0.96
N TYR A 153 -27.05 -10.93 0.79
CA TYR A 153 -26.12 -10.71 1.90
C TYR A 153 -25.53 -9.30 1.93
N PRO A 154 -25.26 -8.78 3.14
CA PRO A 154 -24.68 -7.47 3.35
C PRO A 154 -23.16 -7.48 3.11
N LEU A 155 -22.73 -7.58 1.86
CA LEU A 155 -21.32 -7.75 1.49
C LEU A 155 -20.43 -6.64 2.05
N LYS A 156 -19.27 -7.04 2.61
CA LYS A 156 -18.23 -6.13 3.12
C LYS A 156 -17.06 -6.01 2.17
N THR A 157 -16.69 -7.10 1.51
CA THR A 157 -15.59 -7.15 0.54
C THR A 157 -15.74 -8.36 -0.36
N CYS A 158 -15.11 -8.33 -1.53
CA CYS A 158 -15.08 -9.42 -2.50
C CYS A 158 -13.71 -9.46 -3.16
N THR A 159 -13.30 -10.63 -3.62
CA THR A 159 -12.05 -10.81 -4.37
C THR A 159 -12.18 -11.92 -5.41
N TYR A 160 -11.38 -11.84 -6.47
CA TYR A 160 -11.31 -12.89 -7.48
C TYR A 160 -10.60 -14.13 -6.94
N HIS A 161 -11.20 -15.29 -7.24
CA HIS A 161 -10.60 -16.61 -7.04
C HIS A 161 -10.10 -17.19 -8.36
N THR A 162 -10.93 -17.06 -9.40
CA THR A 162 -10.59 -17.46 -10.77
C THR A 162 -11.06 -16.37 -11.74
N VAL A 163 -10.78 -16.53 -13.02
CA VAL A 163 -11.28 -15.65 -14.09
C VAL A 163 -12.81 -15.52 -14.07
N SER A 164 -13.50 -16.57 -13.65
CA SER A 164 -14.96 -16.68 -13.72
C SER A 164 -15.63 -16.75 -12.35
N SER A 165 -14.89 -16.57 -11.25
CA SER A 165 -15.46 -16.72 -9.91
C SER A 165 -14.87 -15.73 -8.90
N ILE A 166 -15.74 -15.23 -8.04
CA ILE A 166 -15.39 -14.31 -6.94
C ILE A 166 -15.87 -14.89 -5.60
N TYR A 167 -15.07 -14.72 -4.57
CA TYR A 167 -15.56 -14.86 -3.20
C TYR A 167 -15.98 -13.52 -2.66
N CYS A 168 -17.13 -13.50 -2.01
CA CYS A 168 -17.59 -12.34 -1.27
C CYS A 168 -17.80 -12.70 0.20
N PHE A 169 -17.56 -11.71 1.06
CA PHE A 169 -17.49 -11.88 2.50
C PHE A 169 -18.38 -10.87 3.20
N TRP A 170 -18.98 -11.29 4.31
CA TRP A 170 -19.74 -10.41 5.19
C TRP A 170 -19.68 -10.87 6.64
N GLN A 171 -20.13 -10.00 7.52
CA GLN A 171 -20.15 -10.23 8.95
C GLN A 171 -21.52 -9.87 9.53
N LYS A 172 -22.06 -10.75 10.39
CA LYS A 172 -23.29 -10.55 11.16
C LYS A 172 -22.96 -10.69 12.65
N GLY A 173 -22.86 -9.57 13.34
CA GLY A 173 -22.33 -9.53 14.71
C GLY A 173 -20.87 -9.98 14.71
N ILE A 174 -20.56 -11.04 15.45
CA ILE A 174 -19.22 -11.64 15.42
C ILE A 174 -19.06 -12.65 14.27
N LYS A 175 -20.15 -13.24 13.77
CA LYS A 175 -20.09 -14.35 12.80
C LYS A 175 -19.68 -13.88 11.41
N GLN A 176 -18.74 -14.58 10.80
CA GLN A 176 -18.18 -14.26 9.50
C GLN A 176 -18.57 -15.32 8.48
N TRP A 177 -18.86 -14.87 7.28
CA TRP A 177 -19.44 -15.71 6.23
C TRP A 177 -18.77 -15.42 4.90
N ALA A 178 -18.75 -16.44 4.07
CA ALA A 178 -18.28 -16.35 2.70
C ALA A 178 -19.25 -17.06 1.76
N GLN A 179 -19.28 -16.61 0.51
CA GLN A 179 -19.98 -17.32 -0.56
C GLN A 179 -19.21 -17.14 -1.87
N LEU A 180 -19.15 -18.23 -2.63
CA LEU A 180 -18.60 -18.25 -3.98
C LEU A 180 -19.70 -17.84 -4.97
N TYR A 181 -19.36 -16.94 -5.89
CA TYR A 181 -20.21 -16.55 -7.00
C TYR A 181 -19.49 -16.84 -8.30
N ASN A 182 -20.22 -17.42 -9.26
CA ASN A 182 -19.72 -17.69 -10.60
C ASN A 182 -20.35 -16.70 -11.59
N VAL A 183 -19.57 -16.27 -12.57
CA VAL A 183 -20.07 -15.48 -13.68
C VAL A 183 -20.78 -16.41 -14.67
N SER A 184 -22.06 -16.13 -14.92
CA SER A 184 -22.82 -16.66 -16.05
C SER A 184 -22.80 -15.63 -17.18
N ARG A 185 -22.58 -16.10 -18.41
CA ARG A 185 -22.70 -15.28 -19.63
C ARG A 185 -23.99 -15.59 -20.40
N SER A 186 -25.02 -16.09 -19.73
CA SER A 186 -26.29 -16.47 -20.38
C SER A 186 -27.00 -15.29 -21.05
N ASN A 187 -26.76 -14.06 -20.58
CA ASN A 187 -27.35 -12.82 -21.12
C ASN A 187 -26.31 -11.99 -21.88
N ALA A 188 -26.75 -10.95 -22.59
CA ALA A 188 -25.86 -9.97 -23.24
C ALA A 188 -24.91 -9.26 -22.25
N VAL A 189 -25.22 -9.30 -20.95
CA VAL A 189 -24.40 -8.75 -19.86
C VAL A 189 -24.05 -9.89 -18.88
N PRO A 190 -22.77 -10.04 -18.49
CA PRO A 190 -22.37 -11.05 -17.52
C PRO A 190 -23.00 -10.82 -16.15
N GLU A 191 -23.39 -11.92 -15.48
CA GLU A 191 -24.02 -11.88 -14.15
C GLU A 191 -23.33 -12.83 -13.19
N TYR A 192 -23.02 -12.36 -11.98
CA TYR A 192 -22.54 -13.19 -10.89
C TYR A 192 -23.73 -13.72 -10.09
N ARG A 193 -23.83 -15.06 -10.04
CA ARG A 193 -24.83 -15.78 -9.24
C ARG A 193 -24.12 -16.70 -8.26
N ALA A 194 -24.75 -16.96 -7.13
CA ALA A 194 -24.22 -17.86 -6.12
C ALA A 194 -23.93 -19.24 -6.74
N ALA A 195 -22.70 -19.72 -6.60
CA ALA A 195 -22.27 -21.04 -7.07
C ALA A 195 -22.63 -22.16 -6.10
N GLY A 196 -22.96 -21.79 -4.86
CA GLY A 196 -23.35 -22.69 -3.78
C GLY A 196 -23.86 -21.90 -2.58
N GLU A 197 -24.18 -22.60 -1.51
CA GLU A 197 -24.68 -21.96 -0.28
C GLU A 197 -23.60 -21.12 0.40
N ALA A 198 -24.06 -20.11 1.13
CA ALA A 198 -23.22 -19.35 2.05
C ALA A 198 -22.70 -20.26 3.16
N PHE A 199 -21.42 -20.18 3.47
CA PHE A 199 -20.82 -20.97 4.54
C PHE A 199 -20.21 -20.07 5.62
N TYR A 200 -20.27 -20.58 6.85
CA TYR A 200 -19.70 -19.95 8.01
C TYR A 200 -18.19 -20.16 8.04
N LEU A 201 -17.43 -19.09 8.25
CA LEU A 201 -15.99 -19.19 8.45
C LEU A 201 -15.73 -19.59 9.90
N GLU A 202 -15.71 -20.91 10.13
CA GLU A 202 -15.50 -21.52 11.45
C GLU A 202 -14.29 -20.98 12.21
N GLY A 203 -14.37 -21.01 13.54
CA GLY A 203 -13.39 -20.41 14.45
C GLY A 203 -13.96 -19.18 15.14
N HIS A 204 -13.60 -18.98 16.42
CA HIS A 204 -14.00 -17.78 17.15
C HIS A 204 -13.37 -16.55 16.48
N PRO A 205 -14.16 -15.59 15.99
CA PRO A 205 -13.66 -14.38 15.38
C PRO A 205 -13.23 -13.44 16.50
N ASN A 206 -12.07 -13.74 17.11
CA ASN A 206 -11.49 -12.91 18.15
C ASN A 206 -10.93 -11.58 17.61
N PHE A 207 -10.97 -11.36 16.29
CA PHE A 207 -10.03 -10.44 15.63
C PHE A 207 -10.68 -9.27 14.89
N GLY A 208 -11.87 -8.85 15.31
CA GLY A 208 -12.48 -7.60 14.85
C GLY A 208 -13.33 -7.72 13.58
N GLU A 209 -13.29 -6.68 12.74
CA GLU A 209 -14.20 -6.49 11.60
C GLU A 209 -13.54 -6.90 10.27
N ILE A 210 -14.34 -7.44 9.34
CA ILE A 210 -13.91 -7.61 7.94
C ILE A 210 -13.74 -6.23 7.30
N VAL A 211 -12.54 -5.95 6.80
CA VAL A 211 -12.18 -4.64 6.24
C VAL A 211 -11.73 -4.69 4.79
N GLY A 212 -11.30 -5.85 4.30
CA GLY A 212 -10.81 -6.01 2.94
C GLY A 212 -10.56 -7.48 2.59
N SER A 213 -10.06 -7.71 1.38
CA SER A 213 -9.67 -9.05 0.93
C SER A 213 -8.49 -8.96 -0.03
N LEU A 214 -7.70 -10.02 -0.07
CA LEU A 214 -6.60 -10.18 -1.01
C LEU A 214 -6.93 -11.30 -2.00
N PRO A 215 -6.66 -11.07 -3.29
CA PRO A 215 -6.83 -12.11 -4.28
C PRO A 215 -5.73 -13.16 -4.21
N GLY A 216 -5.94 -14.24 -4.95
CA GLY A 216 -4.94 -15.29 -5.19
C GLY A 216 -5.58 -16.66 -5.41
N PRO A 217 -4.76 -17.69 -5.66
CA PRO A 217 -5.23 -19.08 -5.76
C PRO A 217 -6.00 -19.51 -4.51
N ILE A 218 -5.60 -18.99 -3.35
CA ILE A 218 -6.34 -19.05 -2.11
C ILE A 218 -6.79 -17.63 -1.78
N PRO A 219 -8.08 -17.31 -1.98
CA PRO A 219 -8.66 -16.03 -1.59
C PRO A 219 -8.50 -15.81 -0.10
N ARG A 220 -8.20 -14.58 0.29
CA ARG A 220 -7.89 -14.25 1.69
C ARG A 220 -8.73 -13.08 2.14
N MET A 221 -9.27 -13.20 3.35
CA MET A 221 -10.06 -12.16 3.99
C MET A 221 -9.18 -11.41 4.99
N LEU A 222 -9.25 -10.08 4.98
CA LEU A 222 -8.53 -9.23 5.91
C LEU A 222 -9.48 -8.74 7.01
N MET A 223 -9.05 -8.90 8.25
CA MET A 223 -9.74 -8.43 9.43
C MET A 223 -8.89 -7.41 10.19
N PHE A 224 -9.56 -6.52 10.89
CA PHE A 224 -8.93 -5.49 11.71
C PHE A 224 -9.57 -5.37 13.08
N ASP A 225 -8.74 -5.36 14.12
CA ASP A 225 -9.16 -5.11 15.49
C ASP A 225 -8.69 -3.73 15.95
N TYR A 226 -9.64 -2.87 16.34
CA TYR A 226 -9.36 -1.55 16.89
C TYR A 226 -8.60 -1.56 18.23
N LYS A 227 -8.49 -2.71 18.90
CA LYS A 227 -7.62 -2.89 20.07
C LYS A 227 -6.15 -3.10 19.68
N VAL A 228 -5.89 -3.64 18.49
CA VAL A 228 -4.55 -4.01 17.99
C VAL A 228 -4.29 -3.28 16.67
N ARG A 229 -4.26 -1.95 16.72
CA ARG A 229 -4.34 -1.06 15.53
C ARG A 229 -3.14 -1.05 14.58
N GLY A 230 -2.14 -1.90 14.79
CA GLY A 230 -0.95 -2.03 13.94
C GLY A 230 -0.91 -3.34 13.15
N TRP A 231 -2.01 -4.10 13.15
CA TRP A 231 -2.06 -5.43 12.56
C TRP A 231 -3.37 -5.70 11.83
N PHE A 232 -3.27 -6.34 10.67
CA PHE A 232 -4.37 -7.07 10.06
C PHE A 232 -4.24 -8.56 10.35
N TYR A 233 -5.38 -9.23 10.39
CA TYR A 233 -5.47 -10.69 10.45
C TYR A 233 -5.95 -11.19 9.10
N GLU A 234 -5.08 -11.92 8.42
CA GLU A 234 -5.32 -12.54 7.13
C GLU A 234 -5.83 -13.95 7.33
N VAL A 235 -6.98 -14.24 6.71
CA VAL A 235 -7.61 -15.55 6.80
C VAL A 235 -7.73 -16.15 5.41
N PRO A 236 -6.98 -17.23 5.11
CA PRO A 236 -7.15 -17.99 3.87
C PRO A 236 -8.48 -18.76 3.88
N ILE A 237 -9.16 -18.74 2.74
CA ILE A 237 -10.38 -19.50 2.51
C ILE A 237 -10.00 -20.84 1.90
N VAL A 238 -9.78 -21.82 2.77
CA VAL A 238 -9.46 -23.19 2.38
C VAL A 238 -10.67 -24.08 2.60
N THR A 239 -11.38 -24.43 1.53
CA THR A 239 -12.57 -25.29 1.61
C THR A 239 -12.26 -26.72 2.05
N ASN A 240 -11.01 -27.18 1.88
CA ASN A 240 -10.65 -28.60 2.02
C ASN A 240 -9.68 -28.92 3.18
N TYR A 241 -9.13 -27.93 3.90
CA TYR A 241 -7.97 -28.16 4.78
C TYR A 241 -8.13 -27.77 6.25
N THR A 242 -9.24 -27.17 6.66
CA THR A 242 -9.45 -26.86 8.08
C THR A 242 -10.14 -28.02 8.77
N ALA A 243 -9.43 -28.68 9.68
CA ALA A 243 -10.07 -29.49 10.71
C ALA A 243 -11.21 -28.67 11.33
N PRO A 244 -12.41 -29.25 11.54
CA PRO A 244 -13.56 -28.53 12.08
C PRO A 244 -13.17 -27.69 13.31
N GLY A 245 -13.49 -26.41 13.29
CA GLY A 245 -13.20 -25.46 14.38
C GLY A 245 -11.79 -24.89 14.47
N ARG A 246 -10.81 -25.31 13.64
CA ARG A 246 -9.49 -24.66 13.58
C ARG A 246 -9.38 -23.75 12.36
N ARG A 247 -8.99 -22.51 12.59
CA ARG A 247 -8.79 -21.49 11.55
C ARG A 247 -7.34 -21.06 11.51
N VAL A 248 -6.69 -21.23 10.36
CA VAL A 248 -5.36 -20.67 10.12
C VAL A 248 -5.52 -19.16 9.92
N GLN A 249 -4.68 -18.38 10.58
CA GLN A 249 -4.67 -16.93 10.46
C GLN A 249 -3.25 -16.43 10.49
N GLU A 250 -2.94 -15.48 9.63
CA GLU A 250 -1.64 -14.83 9.58
C GLU A 250 -1.78 -13.38 10.00
N MET A 251 -0.90 -12.93 10.90
CA MET A 251 -0.87 -11.51 11.26
C MET A 251 0.02 -10.75 10.30
N ARG A 252 -0.51 -9.66 9.74
CA ARG A 252 0.20 -8.76 8.85
C ARG A 252 0.39 -7.43 9.54
N ARG A 253 1.65 -7.06 9.78
CA ARG A 253 1.97 -5.75 10.34
C ARG A 253 1.62 -4.66 9.32
N ILE A 254 0.99 -3.61 9.82
CA ILE A 254 0.70 -2.39 9.07
C ILE A 254 1.18 -1.18 9.87
N GLU A 255 1.07 0.01 9.28
CA GLU A 255 1.22 1.24 10.06
C GLU A 255 0.16 1.29 11.16
N LYS A 256 0.56 1.80 12.32
CA LYS A 256 -0.36 1.92 13.45
C LYS A 256 -1.42 2.97 13.13
N ILE A 257 -2.63 2.50 12.86
CA ILE A 257 -3.81 3.33 12.65
C ILE A 257 -4.15 4.00 13.97
N GLN A 258 -3.88 5.30 14.12
CA GLN A 258 -4.25 6.04 15.32
C GLN A 258 -5.68 6.62 15.19
N GLY A 259 -6.23 6.71 13.97
CA GLY A 259 -7.53 7.30 13.66
C GLY A 259 -8.58 6.25 13.34
N LYS A 260 -9.45 6.57 12.37
CA LYS A 260 -10.45 5.65 11.82
C LYS A 260 -9.91 5.02 10.54
N LEU A 261 -10.01 3.70 10.46
CA LEU A 261 -9.74 2.96 9.23
C LEU A 261 -10.79 3.31 8.16
N GLY A 262 -10.36 3.99 7.10
CA GLY A 262 -11.23 4.40 6.00
C GLY A 262 -11.44 3.27 4.98
N GLN A 263 -10.42 2.98 4.19
CA GLN A 263 -10.41 1.95 3.16
C GLN A 263 -9.24 0.97 3.33
N VAL A 264 -9.46 -0.26 2.89
CA VAL A 264 -8.43 -1.29 2.69
C VAL A 264 -8.62 -1.85 1.29
N ALA A 265 -7.64 -1.64 0.42
CA ALA A 265 -7.71 -2.04 -0.98
C ALA A 265 -6.47 -2.85 -1.36
N ALA A 266 -6.67 -4.01 -1.98
CA ALA A 266 -5.57 -4.82 -2.48
C ALA A 266 -5.01 -4.19 -3.76
N MET A 267 -3.71 -3.96 -3.80
CA MET A 267 -2.98 -3.44 -4.95
C MET A 267 -2.32 -4.58 -5.74
N SER A 268 -2.04 -5.71 -5.07
CA SER A 268 -1.57 -6.96 -5.67
C SER A 268 -1.91 -8.15 -4.74
N ILE A 269 -1.32 -9.31 -5.00
CA ILE A 269 -1.41 -10.51 -4.13
C ILE A 269 -0.80 -10.24 -2.74
N GLN A 270 0.17 -9.32 -2.63
CA GLN A 270 0.93 -9.06 -1.40
C GLN A 270 1.02 -7.58 -1.02
N SER A 271 0.35 -6.68 -1.73
CA SER A 271 0.36 -5.26 -1.38
C SER A 271 -1.04 -4.69 -1.28
N PHE A 272 -1.20 -3.72 -0.40
CA PHE A 272 -2.47 -3.06 -0.15
C PHE A 272 -2.28 -1.63 0.33
N ILE A 273 -3.30 -0.81 0.13
CA ILE A 273 -3.38 0.54 0.69
C ILE A 273 -4.37 0.56 1.84
N VAL A 274 -3.98 1.28 2.89
CA VAL A 274 -4.79 1.53 4.08
C VAL A 274 -4.96 3.03 4.24
N SER A 275 -6.19 3.52 4.42
CA SER A 275 -6.40 4.92 4.82
C SER A 275 -6.67 5.05 6.32
N ASP A 276 -5.97 5.99 6.93
CA ASP A 276 -6.06 6.34 8.34
C ASP A 276 -6.53 7.79 8.48
N CYS A 277 -7.77 7.96 8.96
CA CYS A 277 -8.46 9.24 8.97
C CYS A 277 -8.65 9.82 10.38
N TYR A 278 -8.27 11.08 10.55
CA TYR A 278 -8.37 11.88 11.77
C TYR A 278 -9.09 13.18 11.48
N GLY A 279 -10.30 13.34 12.02
CA GLY A 279 -11.10 14.54 11.75
C GLY A 279 -11.28 14.74 10.25
N SER A 280 -10.72 15.82 9.71
CA SER A 280 -10.77 16.19 8.30
C SER A 280 -9.53 15.76 7.49
N MET A 281 -8.64 14.93 8.01
CA MET A 281 -7.44 14.50 7.27
C MET A 281 -7.34 12.97 7.21
N CYS A 282 -7.08 12.44 6.02
CA CYS A 282 -6.78 11.02 5.80
C CYS A 282 -5.36 10.86 5.28
N LYS A 283 -4.59 9.96 5.87
CA LYS A 283 -3.28 9.51 5.38
C LYS A 283 -3.42 8.16 4.71
N TYR A 284 -2.81 7.98 3.55
CA TYR A 284 -2.87 6.73 2.79
C TYR A 284 -1.51 6.05 2.87
N TRP A 285 -1.53 4.81 3.34
CA TRP A 285 -0.36 4.01 3.62
C TRP A 285 -0.29 2.83 2.68
N TYR A 286 0.74 2.79 1.84
CA TYR A 286 1.07 1.60 1.07
C TYR A 286 1.79 0.60 1.97
N ASN A 287 1.32 -0.64 1.96
CA ASN A 287 1.90 -1.73 2.72
C ASN A 287 2.25 -2.86 1.75
N SER A 288 3.49 -3.35 1.81
CA SER A 288 3.92 -4.53 1.07
C SER A 288 4.30 -5.66 2.02
N LEU A 289 3.73 -6.84 1.78
CA LEU A 289 4.01 -8.08 2.49
C LEU A 289 5.28 -8.71 1.91
N GLY A 290 6.43 -8.40 2.50
CA GLY A 290 7.66 -9.14 2.23
C GLY A 290 7.63 -10.56 2.82
N GLN A 291 8.50 -11.44 2.34
CA GLN A 291 8.67 -12.81 2.87
C GLN A 291 9.13 -12.85 4.35
N ILE A 292 9.72 -11.77 4.85
CA ILE A 292 10.38 -11.73 6.17
C ILE A 292 9.84 -10.53 6.95
N ALA A 293 8.76 -10.73 7.74
CA ALA A 293 8.24 -9.97 8.91
C ALA A 293 8.30 -8.42 9.01
N LYS A 294 9.05 -7.71 8.18
CA LYS A 294 9.16 -6.27 8.04
C LYS A 294 8.31 -5.89 6.84
N ALA A 295 7.02 -5.66 7.08
CA ALA A 295 6.21 -4.94 6.11
C ALA A 295 6.88 -3.58 5.88
N THR A 296 7.12 -3.23 4.62
CA THR A 296 7.47 -1.86 4.26
C THR A 296 6.16 -1.10 4.22
N THR A 297 5.97 -0.21 5.19
CA THR A 297 4.83 0.68 5.21
C THR A 297 5.29 2.10 4.94
N THR A 298 4.67 2.73 3.95
CA THR A 298 5.05 4.06 3.46
C THR A 298 3.80 4.92 3.32
N CYS A 299 3.82 6.14 3.87
CA CYS A 299 2.77 7.10 3.57
C CYS A 299 2.98 7.66 2.17
N ILE A 300 1.97 7.54 1.31
CA ILE A 300 2.10 7.90 -0.11
C ILE A 300 1.46 9.25 -0.44
N PHE A 301 0.34 9.57 0.19
CA PHE A 301 -0.33 10.85 0.06
C PHE A 301 -1.34 11.06 1.18
N THR A 302 -1.84 12.28 1.28
CA THR A 302 -2.87 12.71 2.21
C THR A 302 -4.10 13.22 1.47
N SER A 303 -5.21 13.36 2.18
CA SER A 303 -6.42 14.00 1.66
C SER A 303 -7.14 14.72 2.78
N SER A 304 -7.82 15.81 2.46
CA SER A 304 -8.74 16.48 3.39
C SER A 304 -10.09 15.78 3.52
N SER A 305 -10.25 14.62 2.88
CA SER A 305 -11.47 13.82 2.93
C SER A 305 -11.17 12.34 2.63
N ASP A 306 -12.05 11.47 3.12
CA ASP A 306 -12.03 10.05 2.77
C ASP A 306 -12.39 9.90 1.28
N ALA A 307 -11.56 9.15 0.56
CA ALA A 307 -11.62 9.02 -0.89
C ALA A 307 -11.21 7.61 -1.30
N VAL A 308 -11.79 7.15 -2.40
CA VAL A 308 -11.42 5.86 -2.99
C VAL A 308 -10.18 6.06 -3.85
N SER A 309 -9.02 5.62 -3.38
CA SER A 309 -7.75 5.84 -4.07
C SER A 309 -6.81 4.66 -3.91
N GLY A 310 -5.93 4.45 -4.87
CA GLY A 310 -4.86 3.47 -4.74
C GLY A 310 -3.73 3.66 -5.73
N VAL A 311 -2.70 2.82 -5.60
CA VAL A 311 -1.55 2.77 -6.50
C VAL A 311 -1.24 1.32 -6.84
N PHE A 312 -0.96 1.04 -8.10
CA PHE A 312 -0.58 -0.31 -8.52
C PHE A 312 0.67 -0.28 -9.39
N GLU A 313 1.37 -1.39 -9.35
CA GLU A 313 2.62 -1.58 -10.07
C GLU A 313 2.33 -1.93 -11.54
N MET A 314 3.04 -1.27 -12.44
CA MET A 314 3.01 -1.58 -13.86
C MET A 314 4.43 -1.82 -14.37
N PHE A 315 4.71 -3.06 -14.78
CA PHE A 315 6.03 -3.41 -15.29
C PHE A 315 6.35 -2.65 -16.57
N ARG A 316 7.62 -2.26 -16.70
CA ARG A 316 8.10 -1.43 -17.81
C ARG A 316 7.79 -2.03 -19.19
N ASN A 317 7.82 -3.35 -19.31
CA ASN A 317 7.52 -4.08 -20.54
C ASN A 317 6.10 -3.84 -21.08
N PHE A 318 5.17 -3.44 -20.22
CA PHE A 318 3.78 -3.15 -20.60
C PHE A 318 3.50 -1.67 -20.84
N LEU A 319 4.44 -0.80 -20.48
CA LEU A 319 4.33 0.62 -20.71
C LEU A 319 4.73 0.89 -22.17
N MET A 320 3.76 1.21 -23.04
CA MET A 320 4.16 1.74 -24.35
C MET A 320 4.92 3.06 -24.10
N PRO A 321 6.02 3.29 -24.84
CA PRO A 321 6.64 4.60 -24.84
C PRO A 321 5.59 5.61 -25.30
N ILE A 322 5.39 6.67 -24.51
CA ILE A 322 4.60 7.82 -24.92
C ILE A 322 5.33 8.35 -26.16
N ARG A 323 4.86 8.02 -27.36
CA ARG A 323 5.37 8.64 -28.57
C ARG A 323 5.07 10.13 -28.40
N PRO A 324 6.07 11.03 -28.36
CA PRO A 324 5.77 12.43 -28.55
C PRO A 324 5.01 12.50 -29.87
N GLU A 325 3.87 13.18 -29.87
CA GLU A 325 3.17 13.52 -31.11
C GLU A 325 4.22 14.12 -32.04
N LEU A 326 4.59 13.39 -33.09
CA LEU A 326 5.20 13.99 -34.26
C LEU A 326 4.07 14.78 -34.93
N GLU A 327 3.71 15.92 -34.33
CA GLU A 327 3.04 16.98 -35.04
C GLU A 327 3.96 17.38 -36.18
N GLY A 328 3.49 17.18 -37.41
CA GLY A 328 3.98 17.84 -38.61
C GLY A 328 5.48 17.73 -38.84
N CYS A 329 5.88 16.86 -39.75
CA CYS A 329 7.19 16.94 -40.38
C CYS A 329 7.11 17.88 -41.59
N PRO A 330 7.35 19.21 -41.50
CA PRO A 330 7.82 19.95 -42.64
C PRO A 330 9.36 19.92 -42.60
N SER A 331 9.92 19.21 -43.58
CA SER A 331 11.30 19.36 -44.05
C SER A 331 12.38 19.46 -42.96
N LEU A 332 12.97 18.30 -42.70
CA LEU A 332 14.38 18.06 -42.36
C LEU A 332 15.33 19.23 -42.71
N GLN A 333 15.38 20.26 -41.86
CA GLN A 333 16.52 21.15 -41.77
C GLN A 333 17.17 20.94 -40.42
N VAL A 334 18.37 20.39 -40.52
CA VAL A 334 19.33 20.10 -39.48
C VAL A 334 19.54 21.35 -38.62
N ILE A 335 18.79 21.48 -37.53
CA ILE A 335 19.16 22.38 -36.43
C ILE A 335 19.70 21.49 -35.32
N LYS A 336 21.02 21.29 -35.38
CA LYS A 336 21.80 20.86 -34.24
C LYS A 336 21.59 21.84 -33.09
N THR A 337 21.49 21.26 -31.89
CA THR A 337 21.89 21.85 -30.60
C THR A 337 21.16 23.11 -30.14
N PHE A 338 20.14 22.90 -29.30
CA PHE A 338 20.00 23.65 -28.03
C PHE A 338 19.47 22.70 -26.95
N ALA A 339 20.37 21.83 -26.45
CA ALA A 339 20.17 21.25 -25.13
C ALA A 339 20.23 22.41 -24.13
N SER A 340 19.09 22.72 -23.52
CA SER A 340 18.96 23.83 -22.59
C SER A 340 19.82 23.57 -21.35
N LYS A 341 20.85 24.40 -21.18
CA LYS A 341 21.81 24.41 -20.06
C LYS A 341 21.23 24.17 -18.66
N PRO A 342 20.02 24.64 -18.27
CA PRO A 342 19.57 24.51 -16.88
C PRO A 342 19.36 23.07 -16.41
N ARG A 343 18.89 22.17 -17.29
CA ARG A 343 18.55 20.80 -16.88
C ARG A 343 19.76 19.93 -16.61
N GLN A 344 20.87 20.20 -17.29
CA GLN A 344 22.08 19.39 -17.16
C GLN A 344 22.84 19.74 -15.87
N GLU A 345 22.85 21.02 -15.49
CA GLU A 345 23.42 21.46 -14.21
C GLU A 345 22.63 20.90 -13.01
N GLU A 346 21.31 20.85 -13.09
CA GLU A 346 20.46 20.30 -12.01
C GLU A 346 20.65 18.79 -11.81
N ILE A 347 20.75 18.02 -12.91
CA ILE A 347 21.02 16.56 -12.85
C ILE A 347 22.40 16.30 -12.26
N VAL A 348 23.41 17.05 -12.71
CA VAL A 348 24.78 16.92 -12.19
C VAL A 348 24.83 17.27 -10.70
N ALA A 349 24.18 18.36 -10.27
CA ALA A 349 24.13 18.75 -8.85
C ALA A 349 23.46 17.67 -7.98
N LYS A 350 22.35 17.08 -8.44
CA LYS A 350 21.66 16.00 -7.71
C LYS A 350 22.54 14.76 -7.56
N GLN A 351 23.25 14.38 -8.62
CA GLN A 351 24.15 13.22 -8.62
C GLN A 351 25.37 13.44 -7.70
N TRP A 352 25.93 14.66 -7.68
CA TRP A 352 26.98 15.05 -6.73
C TRP A 352 26.50 15.03 -5.28
N MET A 353 25.30 15.52 -5.00
CA MET A 353 24.70 15.47 -3.66
C MET A 353 24.54 14.03 -3.16
N GLU A 354 24.05 13.12 -4.01
CA GLU A 354 23.95 11.70 -3.67
C GLU A 354 25.32 11.07 -3.38
N HIS A 355 26.34 11.39 -4.18
CA HIS A 355 27.70 10.89 -3.97
C HIS A 355 28.31 11.45 -2.67
N CYS A 356 28.14 12.74 -2.39
CA CYS A 356 28.58 13.36 -1.13
C CYS A 356 27.92 12.70 0.09
N MET A 357 26.61 12.43 0.02
CA MET A 357 25.89 11.75 1.11
C MET A 357 26.42 10.34 1.37
N VAL A 358 26.72 9.57 0.32
CA VAL A 358 27.33 8.23 0.44
C VAL A 358 28.73 8.33 1.06
N VAL A 359 29.54 9.31 0.65
CA VAL A 359 30.88 9.53 1.21
C VAL A 359 30.80 9.92 2.70
N ILE A 360 29.92 10.85 3.07
CA ILE A 360 29.71 11.24 4.47
C ILE A 360 29.27 10.04 5.31
N TYR A 361 28.36 9.22 4.78
CA TYR A 361 27.91 8.00 5.46
C TYR A 361 29.05 7.00 5.67
N ALA A 362 29.89 6.77 4.65
CA ALA A 362 31.06 5.92 4.75
C ALA A 362 32.08 6.43 5.79
N PHE A 363 32.35 7.74 5.81
CA PHE A 363 33.21 8.35 6.84
C PHE A 363 32.62 8.21 8.24
N THR A 364 31.30 8.36 8.38
CA THR A 364 30.62 8.23 9.67
C THR A 364 30.73 6.80 10.20
N ILE A 365 30.53 5.78 9.35
CA ILE A 365 30.72 4.37 9.71
C ILE A 365 32.18 4.10 10.09
N ALA A 366 33.14 4.56 9.29
CA ALA A 366 34.56 4.38 9.56
C ALA A 366 34.97 5.02 10.89
N PHE A 367 34.45 6.21 11.20
CA PHE A 367 34.71 6.93 12.44
C PHE A 367 34.13 6.18 13.66
N VAL A 368 32.89 5.70 13.57
CA VAL A 368 32.26 4.90 14.63
C VAL A 368 33.04 3.59 14.89
N LEU A 369 33.47 2.91 13.82
CA LEU A 369 34.33 1.72 13.91
C LEU A 369 35.67 2.05 14.57
N THR A 370 36.30 3.16 14.19
CA THR A 370 37.58 3.59 14.76
C THR A 370 37.46 3.89 16.25
N ILE A 371 36.40 4.59 16.67
CA ILE A 371 36.11 4.83 18.10
C ILE A 371 35.88 3.51 18.84
N LYS A 372 35.12 2.57 18.26
CA LYS A 372 34.87 1.26 18.87
C LYS A 372 36.17 0.49 19.10
N ILE A 373 37.05 0.45 18.10
CA ILE A 373 38.36 -0.20 18.19
C ILE A 373 39.23 0.50 19.24
N LEU A 374 39.27 1.83 19.27
CA LEU A 374 39.99 2.60 20.29
C LEU A 374 39.48 2.29 21.70
N MET A 375 38.16 2.21 21.90
CA MET A 375 37.60 1.85 23.20
C MET A 375 37.95 0.41 23.59
N GLU A 376 37.91 -0.55 22.66
CA GLU A 376 38.34 -1.93 22.93
C GLU A 376 39.83 -1.99 23.31
N VAL A 377 40.70 -1.24 22.62
CA VAL A 377 42.14 -1.13 22.96
C VAL A 377 42.35 -0.48 24.32
N CYS A 378 41.61 0.59 24.65
CA CYS A 378 41.65 1.21 25.97
C CYS A 378 41.19 0.24 27.08
N ILE A 379 40.12 -0.53 26.84
CA ILE A 379 39.65 -1.54 27.81
C ILE A 379 40.70 -2.63 28.00
N LEU A 380 41.31 -3.12 26.92
CA LEU A 380 42.37 -4.14 26.99
C LEU A 380 43.63 -3.64 27.72
N THR A 381 44.03 -2.39 27.48
CA THR A 381 45.22 -1.80 28.11
C THR A 381 44.99 -1.44 29.58
N VAL A 382 43.83 -0.87 29.94
CA VAL A 382 43.48 -0.55 31.33
C VAL A 382 43.24 -1.80 32.17
N SER A 383 42.68 -2.87 31.59
CA SER A 383 42.54 -4.17 32.28
C SER A 383 43.90 -4.77 32.64
N SER A 384 44.92 -4.58 31.80
CA SER A 384 46.27 -5.10 32.07
C SER A 384 47.05 -4.29 33.13
N SER A 385 46.84 -2.97 33.23
CA SER A 385 47.61 -2.14 34.16
C SER A 385 47.18 -2.32 35.62
N ASN A 386 45.91 -2.66 35.87
CA ASN A 386 45.41 -2.82 37.24
C ASN A 386 45.39 -4.28 37.72
N ALA A 387 45.56 -5.26 36.83
CA ALA A 387 45.68 -6.66 37.25
C ALA A 387 47.05 -6.99 37.87
N SER A 388 48.12 -6.29 37.48
CA SER A 388 49.48 -6.60 37.95
C SER A 388 49.84 -5.99 39.31
N GLN A 389 49.19 -4.90 39.73
CA GLN A 389 49.44 -4.29 41.05
C GLN A 389 48.64 -4.90 42.19
N HIS A 390 47.54 -5.62 41.91
CA HIS A 390 46.79 -6.31 42.96
C HIS A 390 47.23 -7.76 43.21
N PHE A 391 48.03 -8.36 42.31
CA PHE A 391 48.53 -9.73 42.52
C PHE A 391 49.91 -9.81 43.17
N THR A 392 50.68 -8.72 43.26
CA THR A 392 52.02 -8.74 43.89
C THR A 392 52.05 -8.35 45.37
N SER A 393 51.00 -7.74 45.94
CA SER A 393 51.02 -7.34 47.36
C SER A 393 50.49 -8.39 48.35
N VAL A 394 50.06 -9.56 47.88
CA VAL A 394 49.52 -10.61 48.78
C VAL A 394 50.47 -11.82 48.95
N TYR A 395 51.59 -11.89 48.22
CA TYR A 395 52.48 -13.07 48.29
C TYR A 395 53.96 -12.82 48.55
N PHE A 396 54.36 -11.65 49.03
CA PHE A 396 55.72 -11.43 49.52
C PHE A 396 55.75 -10.63 50.81
N SER A 397 55.82 -11.33 51.95
CA SER A 397 56.86 -11.19 52.99
C SER A 397 56.36 -11.80 54.30
N ASP A 398 56.88 -12.99 54.57
CA ASP A 398 57.27 -13.63 55.85
C ASP A 398 56.64 -13.20 57.17
#